data_AF-A0A428N4U8-F1
#
_entry.id   AF-A0A428N4U8-F1
#
_cell.length_a   1.000
_cell.length_b   1.000
_cell.length_c   1.000
_cell.angle_alpha   90.00
_cell.angle_beta   90.00
_cell.angle_gamma   90.00
#
_symmetry.space_group_name_H-M   'P 1'
#
loop_
_entity.id
_entity.type
_entity.pdbx_description
1 polymer ?
#
loop_
_entity_poly.entity_id
_entity_poly.type
_entity_poly.pdbx_seq_one_letter_code
_entity_poly.pdbx_strand_id
1 'polypeptide(L)'
;MRSTEKLLWSVALPGFGQLLNGKYIKGIAFILLEVLINVQAHLNKTIILSFHGKIEESIQHVNYGWLMFYPCLYFFAIWDAYKDDGGGQHPYSYLPFVFSAYFMTIGVIYSSELTLFQVIGGPIWLPFLFVVPGVLIGITIQKIARR
;
A
#
# COMPACT_ATOMS: atom_id res chain seq x y z
N MET A 1 -22.00 -10.11 4.88
CA MET A 1 -20.80 -10.12 4.03
C MET A 1 -19.64 -10.69 4.84
N ARG A 2 -18.79 -11.57 4.29
CA ARG A 2 -17.69 -12.17 5.06
C ARG A 2 -16.60 -11.13 5.33
N SER A 3 -15.95 -11.19 6.49
CA SER A 3 -14.85 -10.28 6.87
C SER A 3 -13.73 -10.22 5.82
N THR A 4 -13.37 -11.38 5.27
CA THR A 4 -12.36 -11.50 4.20
C THR A 4 -12.75 -10.74 2.94
N GLU A 5 -14.03 -10.69 2.59
CA GLU A 5 -14.52 -9.98 1.40
C GLU A 5 -14.33 -8.46 1.53
N LYS A 6 -14.67 -7.90 2.70
CA LYS A 6 -14.45 -6.49 3.00
C LYS A 6 -12.98 -6.11 2.94
N LEU A 7 -12.11 -6.99 3.44
CA LEU A 7 -10.67 -6.78 3.45
C LEU A 7 -10.11 -6.81 2.03
N LEU A 8 -10.53 -7.76 1.19
CA LEU A 8 -10.13 -7.82 -0.22
C LEU A 8 -10.58 -6.57 -0.99
N TRP A 9 -11.79 -6.07 -0.74
CA TRP A 9 -12.24 -4.81 -1.34
C TRP A 9 -11.45 -3.59 -0.83
N SER A 10 -11.05 -3.58 0.44
CA SER A 10 -10.18 -2.52 0.97
C SER A 10 -8.76 -2.53 0.38
N VAL A 11 -8.28 -3.70 -0.04
CA VAL A 11 -7.02 -3.84 -0.78
C VAL A 11 -7.22 -3.36 -2.22
N ALA A 12 -8.34 -3.70 -2.86
CA ALA A 12 -8.60 -3.27 -4.23
C ALA A 12 -8.72 -1.74 -4.36
N LEU A 13 -9.35 -1.07 -3.38
CA LEU A 13 -9.48 0.38 -3.38
C LEU A 13 -9.61 0.92 -1.92
N PRO A 14 -8.63 1.71 -1.44
CA PRO A 14 -8.71 2.37 -0.14
C PRO A 14 -10.02 3.14 0.07
N GLY A 15 -10.77 2.78 1.11
CA GLY A 15 -12.06 3.38 1.42
C GLY A 15 -13.27 2.47 1.21
N PHE A 16 -13.17 1.45 0.34
CA PHE A 16 -14.26 0.49 0.17
C PHE A 16 -14.49 -0.34 1.44
N GLY A 17 -13.43 -0.74 2.14
CA GLY A 17 -13.55 -1.42 3.44
C GLY A 17 -14.35 -0.60 4.46
N GLN A 18 -14.10 0.71 4.53
CA GLN A 18 -14.82 1.64 5.40
C GLN A 18 -16.29 1.78 4.98
N LEU A 19 -16.59 1.89 3.69
CA LEU A 19 -17.97 1.92 3.19
C LEU A 19 -18.73 0.65 3.58
N LEU A 20 -18.11 -0.52 3.40
CA LEU A 20 -18.69 -1.82 3.75
C LEU A 20 -18.83 -2.04 5.26
N ASN A 21 -18.09 -1.28 6.07
CA ASN A 21 -18.23 -1.21 7.52
C ASN A 21 -19.24 -0.14 7.98
N GLY A 22 -19.96 0.51 7.05
CA GLY A 22 -20.94 1.56 7.36
C GLY A 22 -20.32 2.90 7.76
N LYS A 23 -19.01 3.09 7.56
CA LYS A 23 -18.27 4.32 7.87
C LYS A 23 -18.17 5.22 6.64
N TYR A 24 -19.31 5.75 6.20
CA TYR A 24 -19.42 6.50 4.93
C TYR A 24 -18.47 7.70 4.82
N ILE A 25 -18.39 8.53 5.87
CA ILE A 25 -17.53 9.75 5.85
C ILE A 25 -16.07 9.36 5.65
N LYS A 26 -15.56 8.38 6.42
CA LYS A 26 -14.18 7.88 6.26
C LYS A 26 -13.97 7.25 4.89
N GLY A 27 -14.89 6.40 4.44
CA GLY A 27 -14.78 5.70 3.16
C GLY A 27 -14.72 6.67 1.98
N ILE A 28 -15.61 7.66 1.94
CA ILE A 28 -15.60 8.70 0.90
C ILE A 28 -14.29 9.51 0.97
N ALA A 29 -13.82 9.89 2.16
CA ALA A 29 -12.56 10.61 2.31
C ALA A 29 -11.36 9.82 1.78
N PHE A 30 -11.26 8.52 2.08
CA PHE A 30 -10.20 7.66 1.55
C PHE A 30 -10.28 7.51 0.04
N ILE A 31 -11.47 7.33 -0.53
CA ILE A 31 -11.65 7.23 -1.99
C ILE A 31 -11.22 8.53 -2.67
N LEU A 32 -11.58 9.69 -2.11
CA LEU A 32 -11.18 10.99 -2.66
C LEU A 32 -9.66 11.19 -2.61
N LEU A 33 -9.03 10.82 -1.49
CA LEU A 33 -7.56 10.88 -1.35
C LEU A 33 -6.88 9.91 -2.31
N GLU A 34 -7.40 8.69 -2.45
CA GLU A 34 -6.90 7.68 -3.37
C GLU A 34 -6.94 8.19 -4.81
N VAL A 35 -8.07 8.73 -5.26
CA VAL A 35 -8.22 9.30 -6.61
C VAL A 35 -7.30 10.52 -6.80
N LEU A 36 -7.24 11.42 -5.82
CA LEU A 36 -6.37 12.60 -5.87
C LEU A 36 -4.90 12.21 -6.03
N ILE A 37 -4.41 11.31 -5.17
CA ILE A 37 -3.02 10.87 -5.20
C ILE A 37 -2.74 10.07 -6.47
N ASN A 38 -3.64 9.18 -6.90
CA ASN A 38 -3.48 8.42 -8.13
C ASN A 38 -3.30 9.34 -9.36
N VAL A 39 -4.14 10.36 -9.48
CA VAL A 39 -4.09 11.33 -10.58
C VAL A 39 -2.80 12.16 -10.50
N GLN A 40 -2.49 12.72 -9.33
CA GLN A 40 -1.31 13.58 -9.16
C GLN A 40 0.02 12.82 -9.28
N ALA A 41 0.04 11.53 -8.92
CA ALA A 41 1.19 10.65 -9.07
C ALA A 41 1.36 10.12 -10.51
N HIS A 42 0.38 10.33 -11.39
CA HIS A 42 0.26 9.64 -12.69
C HIS A 42 0.26 8.11 -12.58
N LEU A 43 -0.24 7.57 -11.46
CA LEU A 43 -0.05 6.18 -11.06
C LEU A 43 -0.53 5.18 -12.12
N ASN A 44 -1.72 5.39 -12.70
CA ASN A 44 -2.28 4.48 -13.71
C ASN A 44 -1.37 4.35 -14.94
N LYS A 45 -0.78 5.46 -15.40
CA LYS A 45 0.13 5.45 -16.55
C LYS A 45 1.44 4.76 -16.18
N THR A 46 1.97 5.03 -14.99
CA THR A 46 3.17 4.40 -14.43
C THR A 46 3.01 2.88 -14.32
N ILE A 47 1.84 2.40 -13.86
CA ILE A 47 1.50 0.97 -13.81
C ILE A 47 1.52 0.39 -15.22
N ILE A 48 0.79 0.98 -16.17
CA ILE A 48 0.76 0.47 -17.56
C ILE A 48 2.17 0.36 -18.13
N LEU A 49 3.00 1.40 -17.99
CA LEU A 49 4.39 1.39 -18.49
C LEU A 49 5.23 0.31 -17.80
N SER A 50 5.10 0.17 -16.48
CA SER A 50 5.82 -0.83 -15.69
C SER A 50 5.47 -2.26 -16.11
N PHE A 51 4.21 -2.53 -16.43
CA PHE A 51 3.75 -3.83 -16.91
C PHE A 51 4.15 -4.14 -18.36
N HIS A 52 4.40 -3.11 -19.18
CA HIS A 52 4.95 -3.28 -20.52
C HIS A 52 6.49 -3.36 -20.54
N GLY A 53 7.14 -3.38 -19.37
CA GLY A 53 8.60 -3.40 -19.25
C GLY A 53 9.29 -2.06 -19.59
N LYS A 54 8.52 -1.00 -19.82
CA LYS A 54 9.02 0.36 -20.10
C LYS A 54 9.38 1.09 -18.80
N ILE A 55 10.35 0.55 -18.06
CA ILE A 55 10.68 1.00 -16.70
C ILE A 55 11.22 2.44 -16.71
N GLU A 56 12.11 2.79 -17.62
CA GLU A 56 12.67 4.13 -17.74
C GLU A 56 11.57 5.19 -18.01
N GLU A 57 10.66 4.90 -18.95
CA GLU A 57 9.49 5.76 -19.21
C GLU A 57 8.63 5.89 -17.95
N SER A 58 8.44 4.80 -17.19
CA SER A 58 7.64 4.84 -15.96
C SER A 58 8.25 5.73 -14.88
N ILE A 59 9.59 5.73 -14.75
CA ILE A 59 10.34 6.58 -13.81
C ILE A 59 10.23 8.06 -14.22
N GLN A 60 10.27 8.35 -15.52
CA GLN A 60 10.14 9.73 -16.03
C GLN A 60 8.72 10.29 -15.89
N HIS A 61 7.69 9.43 -16.00
CA HIS A 61 6.30 9.85 -15.94
C HIS A 61 5.75 9.99 -14.51
N VAL A 62 6.26 9.22 -13.56
CA VAL A 62 5.72 9.19 -12.20
C VAL A 62 6.10 10.45 -11.42
N ASN A 63 5.14 10.99 -10.66
CA ASN A 63 5.45 12.03 -9.69
C ASN A 63 5.75 11.38 -8.33
N TYR A 64 7.04 11.26 -8.01
CA TYR A 64 7.52 10.65 -6.77
C TYR A 64 7.00 11.34 -5.50
N GLY A 65 6.85 12.68 -5.52
CA GLY A 65 6.31 13.43 -4.39
C GLY A 65 4.93 12.96 -3.99
N TRP A 66 4.06 12.75 -4.99
CA TRP A 66 2.71 12.21 -4.76
C TRP A 66 2.71 10.70 -4.50
N LEU A 67 3.55 9.94 -5.21
CA LEU A 67 3.66 8.48 -5.03
C LEU A 67 4.05 8.10 -3.60
N MET A 68 4.89 8.89 -2.92
CA MET A 68 5.31 8.64 -1.54
C MET A 68 4.16 8.67 -0.52
N PHE A 69 3.01 9.27 -0.84
CA PHE A 69 1.83 9.19 0.04
C PHE A 69 1.13 7.84 -0.03
N TYR A 70 1.32 7.10 -1.12
CA TYR A 70 0.58 5.87 -1.41
C TYR A 70 0.83 4.76 -0.38
N PRO A 71 2.08 4.43 0.01
CA PRO A 71 2.33 3.38 1.01
C PRO A 71 1.59 3.63 2.32
N CYS A 72 1.68 4.85 2.86
CA CYS A 72 1.07 5.21 4.12
C CYS A 72 -0.46 5.21 4.04
N LEU A 73 -1.03 5.86 3.03
CA LEU A 73 -2.49 5.93 2.85
C LEU A 73 -3.08 4.53 2.67
N TYR A 74 -2.47 3.73 1.80
CA TYR A 74 -2.97 2.41 1.41
C TYR A 74 -2.99 1.44 2.59
N PHE A 75 -1.86 1.24 3.28
CA PHE A 75 -1.80 0.32 4.41
C PHE A 75 -2.56 0.84 5.64
N PHE A 76 -2.66 2.17 5.82
CA PHE A 76 -3.49 2.73 6.88
C PHE A 76 -4.98 2.49 6.61
N ALA A 77 -5.45 2.67 5.38
CA ALA A 77 -6.84 2.40 5.02
C ALA A 77 -7.19 0.92 5.21
N ILE A 78 -6.30 0.00 4.81
CA ILE A 78 -6.49 -1.44 5.06
C ILE A 78 -6.52 -1.73 6.56
N TRP A 79 -5.59 -1.18 7.34
CA TRP A 79 -5.58 -1.35 8.80
C TRP A 79 -6.85 -0.82 9.45
N ASP A 80 -7.31 0.37 9.08
CA ASP A 80 -8.52 0.98 9.66
C ASP A 80 -9.76 0.16 9.33
N ALA A 81 -9.89 -0.36 8.09
CA ALA A 81 -10.97 -1.26 7.71
C ALA A 81 -10.92 -2.60 8.47
N TYR A 82 -9.72 -3.19 8.61
CA TYR A 82 -9.50 -4.43 9.35
C TYR A 82 -9.81 -4.28 10.85
N LYS A 83 -9.38 -3.17 11.44
CA LYS A 83 -9.65 -2.83 12.85
C LYS A 83 -11.15 -2.66 13.09
N ASP A 84 -11.85 -1.92 12.22
CA ASP A 84 -13.29 -1.67 12.34
C ASP A 84 -14.13 -2.95 12.15
N ASP A 85 -13.59 -3.97 11.48
CA ASP A 85 -14.21 -5.30 11.32
C ASP A 85 -13.79 -6.32 12.42
N GLY A 86 -13.15 -5.85 13.49
CA GLY A 86 -12.81 -6.66 14.68
C GLY A 86 -11.37 -7.21 14.73
N GLY A 87 -10.55 -6.95 13.71
CA GLY A 87 -9.15 -7.41 13.65
C GLY A 87 -8.18 -6.74 14.62
N GLY A 88 -8.61 -5.64 15.26
CA GLY A 88 -7.81 -4.83 16.18
C GLY A 88 -7.85 -5.26 17.65
N GLN A 89 -8.46 -6.40 17.98
CA GLN A 89 -8.69 -6.81 19.37
C GLN A 89 -7.42 -7.21 20.13
N HIS A 90 -6.36 -7.61 19.43
CA HIS A 90 -5.10 -8.00 20.05
C HIS A 90 -4.08 -6.85 20.02
N PRO A 91 -3.25 -6.69 21.07
CA PRO A 91 -2.13 -5.77 21.06
C PRO A 91 -1.26 -5.96 19.82
N TYR A 92 -0.75 -4.86 19.28
CA TYR A 92 0.16 -4.86 18.15
C TYR A 92 -0.41 -5.43 16.83
N SER A 93 -1.73 -5.56 16.69
CA SER A 93 -2.38 -5.98 15.44
C SER A 93 -2.05 -5.09 14.22
N TYR A 94 -1.61 -3.86 14.45
CA TYR A 94 -1.25 -2.89 13.41
C TYR A 94 0.15 -3.10 12.81
N LEU A 95 1.05 -3.84 13.48
CA LEU A 95 2.47 -3.91 13.08
C LEU A 95 2.69 -4.42 11.64
N PRO A 96 2.02 -5.49 11.16
CA PRO A 96 2.18 -5.93 9.78
C PRO A 96 1.88 -4.83 8.75
N PHE A 97 0.87 -3.99 9.00
CA PHE A 97 0.48 -2.91 8.10
C PHE A 97 1.48 -1.75 8.13
N VAL A 98 1.92 -1.34 9.33
CA VAL A 98 2.87 -0.23 9.49
C VAL A 98 4.24 -0.58 8.92
N PHE A 99 4.75 -1.79 9.19
CA PHE A 99 6.03 -2.22 8.61
C PHE A 99 5.94 -2.38 7.09
N SER A 100 4.80 -2.84 6.56
CA SER A 100 4.58 -2.88 5.11
C SER A 100 4.63 -1.48 4.49
N ALA A 101 4.03 -0.48 5.13
CA ALA A 101 4.09 0.90 4.68
C ALA A 101 5.53 1.42 4.65
N TYR A 102 6.31 1.19 5.72
CA TYR A 102 7.70 1.64 5.80
C TYR A 102 8.57 1.00 4.72
N PHE A 103 8.49 -0.32 4.56
CA PHE A 103 9.27 -1.01 3.55
C PHE A 103 8.84 -0.62 2.14
N MET A 104 7.54 -0.49 1.87
CA MET A 104 7.07 -0.04 0.57
C MET A 104 7.56 1.38 0.27
N THR A 105 7.58 2.30 1.25
CA THR A 105 8.18 3.64 1.09
C THR A 105 9.66 3.57 0.73
N ILE A 106 10.43 2.71 1.40
CA ILE A 106 11.84 2.48 1.03
C ILE A 106 11.93 1.97 -0.42
N GLY A 107 11.07 1.04 -0.80
CA GLY A 107 10.99 0.54 -2.18
C GLY A 107 10.66 1.64 -3.19
N VAL A 108 9.81 2.62 -2.84
CA VAL A 108 9.51 3.78 -3.70
C VAL A 108 10.75 4.66 -3.85
N ILE A 109 11.43 4.97 -2.74
CA ILE A 109 12.63 5.82 -2.72
C ILE A 109 13.75 5.24 -3.60
N TYR A 110 14.00 3.94 -3.49
CA TYR A 110 15.07 3.29 -4.26
C TYR A 110 14.64 2.79 -5.65
N SER A 111 13.38 3.01 -6.04
CA SER A 111 12.81 2.42 -7.26
C SER A 111 13.49 2.86 -8.57
N SER A 112 14.11 4.04 -8.58
CA SER A 112 14.81 4.58 -9.75
C SER A 112 16.28 4.19 -9.85
N GLU A 113 16.86 3.65 -8.76
CA GLU A 113 18.30 3.41 -8.66
C GLU A 113 18.64 1.94 -8.44
N LEU A 114 17.79 1.20 -7.72
CA LEU A 114 18.07 -0.18 -7.37
C LEU A 114 17.83 -1.11 -8.56
N THR A 115 18.89 -1.80 -8.96
CA THR A 115 18.86 -2.83 -9.98
C THR A 115 18.80 -4.21 -9.32
N LEU A 116 17.85 -5.04 -9.74
CA LEU A 116 17.70 -6.43 -9.33
C LEU A 116 17.99 -7.29 -10.58
N PHE A 117 18.99 -8.16 -10.51
CA PHE A 117 19.41 -9.00 -11.66
C PHE A 117 19.69 -8.17 -12.94
N GLN A 118 20.35 -7.02 -12.80
CA GLN A 118 20.63 -6.05 -13.87
C GLN A 118 19.39 -5.35 -14.48
N VAL A 119 18.20 -5.52 -13.90
CA VAL A 119 16.97 -4.81 -14.31
C VAL A 119 16.59 -3.80 -13.22
N ILE A 120 16.31 -2.54 -13.60
CA ILE A 120 15.82 -1.53 -12.65
C ILE A 120 14.46 -1.98 -12.12
N GLY A 121 14.29 -1.99 -10.79
CA GLY A 121 13.05 -2.47 -10.16
C GLY A 121 11.83 -1.59 -10.46
N GLY A 122 12.03 -0.30 -10.72
CA GLY A 122 10.98 0.61 -11.17
C GLY A 122 9.97 0.98 -10.09
N PRO A 123 9.18 2.05 -10.31
CA PRO A 123 8.32 2.68 -9.31
C PRO A 123 7.12 1.83 -8.84
N ILE A 124 6.91 0.64 -9.43
CA ILE A 124 5.79 -0.25 -9.10
C ILE A 124 6.29 -1.59 -8.56
N TRP A 125 7.16 -2.29 -9.30
CA TRP A 125 7.58 -3.64 -8.92
C TRP A 125 8.46 -3.65 -7.66
N LEU A 126 9.40 -2.71 -7.54
CA LEU A 126 10.27 -2.67 -6.37
C LEU A 126 9.51 -2.39 -5.06
N PRO A 127 8.63 -1.38 -4.98
CA PRO A 127 7.77 -1.19 -3.80
C PRO A 127 6.94 -2.42 -3.44
N PHE A 128 6.34 -3.10 -4.43
CA PHE A 128 5.56 -4.31 -4.18
C PHE A 128 6.40 -5.47 -3.65
N LEU A 129 7.62 -5.65 -4.16
CA LEU A 129 8.55 -6.65 -3.60
C LEU A 129 8.91 -6.33 -2.15
N PHE A 130 9.03 -5.06 -1.79
CA PHE A 130 9.37 -4.62 -0.44
C PHE A 130 8.21 -4.79 0.56
N VAL A 131 6.96 -4.94 0.10
CA VAL A 131 5.85 -5.28 1.00
C VAL A 131 6.08 -6.62 1.70
N VAL A 132 6.66 -7.61 1.01
CA VAL A 132 6.89 -8.96 1.56
C VAL A 132 7.77 -8.95 2.82
N PRO A 133 9.00 -8.39 2.82
CA PRO A 133 9.78 -8.28 4.05
C PRO A 133 9.10 -7.42 5.10
N GLY A 134 8.37 -6.36 4.71
CA GLY A 134 7.59 -5.54 5.64
C GLY A 134 6.53 -6.34 6.41
N VAL A 135 5.73 -7.16 5.73
CA VAL A 135 4.74 -8.04 6.36
C VAL A 135 5.42 -9.06 7.28
N LEU A 136 6.48 -9.73 6.79
CA LEU A 136 7.19 -10.77 7.54
C LEU A 136 7.79 -10.22 8.84
N ILE A 137 8.46 -9.07 8.76
CA ILE A 137 9.05 -8.40 9.92
C ILE A 137 7.95 -7.94 10.88
N GLY A 138 6.88 -7.31 10.37
CA GLY A 138 5.76 -6.85 11.20
C GLY A 138 5.06 -7.99 11.95
N ILE A 139 4.85 -9.14 11.31
CA ILE A 139 4.32 -10.35 11.95
C ILE A 139 5.31 -10.91 12.98
N THR A 140 6.60 -10.94 12.66
CA THR A 140 7.63 -11.46 13.57
C THR A 140 7.71 -10.63 14.84
N ILE A 141 7.77 -9.30 14.73
CA ILE A 141 7.78 -8.38 15.87
C ILE A 141 6.48 -8.51 16.66
N GLN A 142 5.33 -8.60 15.99
CA GLN A 142 4.05 -8.83 16.65
C GLN A 142 4.05 -10.12 17.48
N LYS A 143 4.60 -11.22 16.95
CA LYS A 143 4.70 -12.49 17.68
C LYS A 143 5.63 -12.39 18.87
N ILE A 144 6.74 -11.67 18.75
CA ILE A 144 7.70 -11.46 19.85
C ILE A 144 7.09 -10.57 20.94
N ALA A 145 6.45 -9.46 20.58
CA ALA A 145 5.85 -8.52 21.53
C ALA A 145 4.60 -9.07 22.25
N ARG A 146 4.01 -10.16 21.75
CA ARG A 146 2.89 -10.88 22.38
C ARG A 146 3.32 -12.02 23.30
N ARG A 147 4.60 -12.42 23.27
CA ARG A 147 5.17 -13.37 24.23
C ARG A 147 5.46 -12.66 25.54
#